data_AF-A0A551X353-F1
#
_entry.id   AF-A0A551X353-F1
#
_cell.length_a   1.000
_cell.length_b   1.000
_cell.length_c   1.000
_cell.angle_alpha   90.00
_cell.angle_beta   90.00
_cell.angle_gamma   90.00
#
_symmetry.space_group_name_H-M   'P 1'
#
loop_
_entity.id
_entity.type
_entity.pdbx_description
1 polymer ?
#
loop_
_entity_poly.entity_id
_entity_poly.type
_entity_poly.pdbx_seq_one_letter_code
_entity_poly.pdbx_strand_id
1 'polypeptide(L)'
;MTQILLEIPDELISRLQEQKSSVQEIVIKALENYIQTKLPDITKTRTWELCGSLEINQPEPKYIIGQDNHGQVVTNYAEHIDETLY
;
A
#
# COMPACT_ATOMS: atom_id res chain seq x y z
N MET A 1 -29.74 7.86 -7.71
CA MET A 1 -28.66 7.26 -8.52
C MET A 1 -28.25 8.29 -9.55
N THR A 2 -26.95 8.55 -9.68
CA THR A 2 -26.42 9.50 -10.68
C THR A 2 -25.93 8.71 -11.87
N GLN A 3 -26.28 9.14 -13.09
CA GLN A 3 -25.78 8.54 -14.32
C GLN A 3 -24.62 9.39 -14.86
N ILE A 4 -23.56 8.73 -15.29
CA ILE A 4 -22.36 9.36 -15.85
C ILE A 4 -22.08 8.67 -17.17
N LEU A 5 -21.83 9.46 -18.22
CA LEU A 5 -21.30 9.00 -19.49
C LEU A 5 -19.78 9.17 -19.45
N LEU A 6 -19.04 8.09 -19.70
CA LEU A 6 -17.59 8.07 -19.70
C LEU A 6 -17.12 7.50 -21.04
N GLU A 7 -16.34 8.29 -21.77
CA GLU A 7 -15.65 7.80 -22.95
C GLU A 7 -14.36 7.10 -22.51
N ILE A 8 -14.24 5.81 -22.82
CA ILE A 8 -13.10 4.98 -22.47
C ILE A 8 -12.39 4.56 -23.76
N PRO A 9 -11.07 4.77 -23.89
CA PRO A 9 -10.31 4.29 -25.04
C PRO A 9 -10.49 2.78 -25.29
N ASP A 10 -10.58 2.40 -26.57
CA ASP A 10 -10.82 1.01 -26.96
C ASP A 10 -9.77 0.04 -26.41
N GLU A 11 -8.51 0.44 -26.37
CA GLU A 11 -7.41 -0.36 -25.80
C GLU A 11 -7.67 -0.74 -24.34
N LEU A 12 -8.25 0.18 -23.55
CA LEU A 12 -8.59 -0.08 -22.16
C LEU A 12 -9.82 -0.99 -22.04
N ILE A 13 -10.83 -0.80 -22.89
CA ILE A 13 -12.00 -1.68 -22.91
C ILE A 13 -11.61 -3.12 -23.24
N SER A 14 -10.73 -3.33 -24.22
CA SER A 14 -10.26 -4.67 -24.57
C SER A 14 -9.60 -5.38 -23.38
N ARG A 15 -8.73 -4.68 -22.63
CA ARG A 15 -8.10 -5.22 -21.41
C ARG A 15 -9.09 -5.49 -20.29
N LEU A 16 -10.13 -4.68 -20.17
CA LEU A 16 -11.18 -4.85 -19.15
C LEU A 16 -12.10 -6.03 -19.47
N GLN A 17 -12.36 -6.29 -20.75
CA GLN A 17 -13.17 -7.42 -21.21
C GLN A 17 -12.50 -8.79 -21.01
N GLU A 18 -11.17 -8.83 -20.92
CA GLU A 18 -10.43 -10.04 -20.54
C GLU A 18 -10.67 -10.44 -19.07
N GLN A 19 -11.20 -9.52 -18.25
CA GLN A 19 -11.57 -9.81 -16.87
C GLN A 19 -12.99 -10.36 -16.76
N LYS A 20 -13.22 -11.22 -15.76
CA LYS A 20 -14.55 -11.82 -15.51
C LYS A 20 -15.59 -10.85 -14.96
N SER A 21 -15.17 -9.65 -14.55
CA SER A 21 -16.03 -8.64 -13.92
C SER A 21 -16.63 -7.69 -14.95
N SER A 22 -17.79 -7.11 -14.64
CA SER A 22 -18.39 -6.09 -15.52
C SER A 22 -17.58 -4.79 -15.50
N VAL A 23 -17.58 -4.05 -16.61
CA VAL A 23 -16.91 -2.73 -16.70
C VAL A 23 -17.42 -1.79 -15.60
N GLN A 24 -18.73 -1.84 -15.30
CA GLN A 24 -19.33 -1.03 -14.25
C GLN A 24 -18.74 -1.32 -12.87
N GLU A 25 -18.60 -2.59 -12.48
CA GLU A 25 -17.99 -2.97 -11.19
C GLU A 25 -16.54 -2.52 -11.10
N ILE A 26 -15.80 -2.61 -12.20
CA ILE A 26 -14.40 -2.18 -12.25
C ILE A 26 -14.29 -0.66 -12.06
N VAL A 27 -15.13 0.11 -12.75
CA VAL A 27 -15.17 1.58 -12.61
C VAL A 27 -15.56 2.00 -11.19
N ILE A 28 -16.54 1.32 -10.58
CA ILE A 28 -16.94 1.60 -9.19
C ILE A 28 -15.78 1.33 -8.24
N LYS A 29 -15.12 0.16 -8.33
CA LYS A 29 -13.96 -0.17 -7.49
C LYS A 29 -12.79 0.80 -7.69
N ALA A 30 -12.55 1.25 -8.92
CA ALA A 30 -11.52 2.24 -9.20
C ALA A 30 -11.82 3.59 -8.52
N LEU A 31 -13.08 4.03 -8.54
CA LEU A 31 -13.52 5.24 -7.84
C LEU A 31 -13.41 5.09 -6.32
N GLU A 32 -13.85 3.96 -5.76
CA GLU A 32 -13.70 3.65 -4.33
C GLU A 32 -12.23 3.68 -3.91
N ASN A 33 -11.36 3.01 -4.66
CA ASN A 33 -9.91 3.01 -4.42
C ASN A 33 -9.32 4.42 -4.53
N TYR A 34 -9.70 5.21 -5.53
CA TYR A 34 -9.23 6.60 -5.68
C TYR A 34 -9.65 7.49 -4.50
N ILE A 35 -10.86 7.31 -3.99
CA ILE A 35 -11.36 8.02 -2.81
C ILE A 35 -10.61 7.56 -1.56
N GLN A 36 -10.36 6.26 -1.39
CA GLN A 36 -9.58 5.72 -0.27
C GLN A 36 -8.11 6.12 -0.32
N THR A 37 -7.54 6.30 -1.51
CA THR A 37 -6.16 6.76 -1.71
C THR A 37 -6.00 8.28 -1.65
N LYS A 38 -7.08 9.06 -1.43
CA LYS A 38 -6.95 10.50 -1.17
C LYS A 38 -6.27 10.73 0.18
N LEU A 39 -4.96 10.93 0.06
CA LEU A 39 -3.97 11.35 1.04
C LEU A 39 -3.89 10.40 2.23
N PRO A 40 -2.89 9.48 2.28
CA PRO A 40 -2.43 9.00 3.57
C PRO A 40 -2.22 10.24 4.43
N ASP A 41 -2.98 10.33 5.52
CA ASP A 41 -2.80 11.37 6.50
C ASP A 41 -1.36 11.22 6.99
N ILE A 42 -0.47 12.07 6.51
CA ILE A 42 0.97 12.01 6.81
C ILE A 42 1.23 12.17 8.31
N THR A 43 0.22 12.60 9.08
CA THR A 43 0.25 12.65 10.54
C THR A 43 -0.10 11.31 11.19
N LYS A 44 -0.62 10.35 10.43
CA LYS A 44 -1.00 8.99 10.87
C LYS A 44 -0.18 7.88 10.24
N THR A 45 0.49 8.12 9.12
CA THR A 45 1.49 7.17 8.62
C THR A 45 2.63 7.11 9.61
N ARG A 46 2.95 5.91 10.07
CA ARG A 46 4.10 5.74 10.95
C ARG A 46 5.33 6.07 10.10
N THR A 47 6.18 6.98 10.55
CA THR A 47 7.31 7.53 9.79
C THR A 47 8.17 6.45 9.11
N TRP A 48 8.27 5.25 9.71
CA TRP A 48 8.99 4.11 9.14
C TRP A 48 8.42 3.58 7.81
N GLU A 49 7.13 3.79 7.51
CA GLU A 49 6.53 3.40 6.21
C GLU A 49 7.01 4.30 5.07
N LEU A 50 7.44 5.53 5.36
CA LEU A 50 7.86 6.52 4.36
C LEU A 50 9.37 6.52 4.11
N CYS A 51 10.16 6.04 5.06
CA CYS A 51 11.63 6.11 5.00
C CYS A 51 12.30 4.86 4.43
N GLY A 52 11.52 3.86 4.01
CA GLY A 52 12.04 2.56 3.56
C GLY A 52 12.39 1.63 4.72
N SER A 53 12.46 0.34 4.44
CA SER A 53 12.82 -0.70 5.41
C SER A 53 14.22 -1.23 5.14
N LEU A 54 14.98 -1.47 6.22
CA LEU A 54 16.25 -2.21 6.17
C LEU A 54 15.98 -3.65 6.58
N GLU A 55 16.28 -4.61 5.69
CA GLU A 55 16.15 -6.03 6.02
C GLU A 55 17.41 -6.52 6.75
N ILE A 56 17.21 -7.10 7.94
CA ILE A 56 18.28 -7.63 8.78
C ILE A 56 18.03 -9.12 8.95
N ASN A 57 18.96 -9.95 8.43
CA ASN A 57 18.82 -11.41 8.39
C ASN A 57 18.71 -12.06 9.78
N GLN A 58 19.32 -11.46 10.82
CA GLN A 58 19.30 -11.95 12.19
C GLN A 58 19.10 -10.78 13.17
N PRO A 59 17.86 -10.30 13.35
CA PRO A 59 17.63 -9.15 14.18
C PRO A 59 17.79 -9.51 15.67
N GLU A 60 18.48 -8.65 16.42
CA GLU A 60 18.55 -8.77 17.86
C GLU A 60 17.14 -8.68 18.48
N PRO A 61 16.81 -9.52 19.48
CA PRO A 61 15.46 -9.59 20.04
C PRO A 61 14.92 -8.24 20.57
N LYS A 62 15.80 -7.39 21.09
CA LYS A 62 15.44 -6.07 21.65
C LYS A 62 14.86 -5.10 20.61
N TYR A 63 15.17 -5.29 19.32
CA TYR A 63 14.71 -4.42 18.25
C TYR A 63 13.53 -5.00 17.47
N ILE A 64 13.05 -6.21 17.82
CA ILE A 64 11.87 -6.83 17.20
C ILE A 64 10.61 -6.22 17.80
N ILE A 65 9.77 -5.62 16.95
CA ILE A 65 8.50 -4.99 17.35
C ILE A 65 7.26 -5.78 16.91
N GLY A 66 7.44 -6.85 16.15
CA GLY A 66 6.35 -7.75 15.78
C GLY A 66 6.60 -8.48 14.47
N GLN A 67 5.50 -8.85 13.81
CA GLN A 67 5.48 -9.46 12.48
C GLN A 67 4.51 -8.70 11.57
N ASP A 68 4.81 -8.68 10.28
CA ASP A 68 3.91 -8.11 9.27
C ASP A 68 2.81 -9.11 8.87
N ASN A 69 1.94 -8.70 7.95
CA ASN A 69 0.82 -9.53 7.46
C ASN A 69 1.27 -10.77 6.67
N HIS A 70 2.55 -10.86 6.31
CA HIS A 70 3.16 -12.01 5.63
C HIS A 70 3.98 -12.89 6.59
N GLY A 71 3.99 -12.57 7.90
CA GLY A 71 4.74 -13.30 8.92
C GLY A 71 6.23 -12.95 8.96
N GLN A 72 6.67 -11.92 8.24
CA GLN A 72 8.04 -11.44 8.29
C GLN A 72 8.28 -10.61 9.55
N VAL A 73 9.46 -10.75 10.14
CA VAL A 73 9.83 -10.04 11.37
C VAL A 73 9.99 -8.54 11.08
N VAL A 74 9.30 -7.70 11.85
CA VAL A 74 9.39 -6.24 11.77
C VAL A 74 10.24 -5.74 12.92
N THR A 75 11.16 -4.82 12.61
CA THR A 75 12.16 -4.32 13.56
C THR A 75 12.17 -2.78 13.59
N ASN A 76 12.66 -2.21 14.70
CA ASN A 76 12.71 -0.76 14.91
C ASN A 76 14.15 -0.22 15.05
N TYR A 77 15.07 -0.69 14.22
CA TYR A 77 16.45 -0.18 14.23
C TYR A 77 16.53 1.31 13.85
N ALA A 78 15.55 1.82 13.11
CA ALA A 78 15.52 3.22 12.67
C ALA A 78 15.48 4.20 13.86
N GLU A 79 14.79 3.87 14.95
CA GLU A 79 14.74 4.72 16.15
C GLU A 79 15.98 4.58 17.05
N HIS A 80 16.84 3.59 16.78
CA HIS A 80 18.06 3.30 17.53
C HIS A 80 19.30 3.34 16.63
N ILE A 81 19.26 4.14 15.55
CA ILE A 81 20.31 4.17 14.54
C ILE A 81 21.68 4.56 15.13
N ASP A 82 21.66 5.48 16.10
CA ASP A 82 22.85 5.97 16.80
C ASP A 82 23.53 4.87 17.64
N GLU A 83 22.75 3.90 18.14
CA GLU A 83 23.24 2.77 18.94
C GLU A 83 23.65 1.57 18.08
N THR A 84 23.17 1.51 16.83
CA THR A 84 23.34 0.34 15.94
C THR A 84 24.52 0.52 14.98
N LEU A 85 24.82 1.76 14.57
CA LEU A 85 25.89 2.06 13.62
C LEU A 85 27.25 2.40 14.28
N TYR A 86 27.31 2.53 15.60
CA TYR A 86 28.51 2.89 16.37
C TYR A 86 28.80 1.88 17.47
#